data_AF-W7XES1-F1
#
_entry.id   AF-W7XES1-F1
#
_cell.length_a   1.000
_cell.length_b   1.000
_cell.length_c   1.000
_cell.angle_alpha   90.00
_cell.angle_beta   90.00
_cell.angle_gamma   90.00
#
_symmetry.space_group_name_H-M   'P 1'
#
loop_
_entity.id
_entity.type
_entity.pdbx_description
1 polymer ?
#
loop_
_entity_poly.entity_id
_entity_poly.type
_entity_poly.pdbx_seq_one_letter_code
_entity_poly.pdbx_strand_id
1 'polypeptide(L)'
;MKLSETLKSKWIEQTNQFEALGQRGWCSIFAELPVYEGLYYSEITVLEPKLPLPFENVVPHVRIGIGTKESNVELPIGAEEISYCYRDRDGNKLTQGKAEQYGEKYGVGDVIGILVYLQPPKPKLKLKKENQEKENEMQIEYNLNFNSQQMISNQSIQSYQKIFNANQGQVDQNNNNRCSISNNLQEVLMNQQNSILIQDQDLNQESFVYFFKNGVNQGKAFKNIKEGFYYVGASLYMNARVKFNFGPDFAYQVNLENEGILLDEDIVLNPYDQISKIQIPYNDI
;
A
#
# COMPACT_ATOMS: atom_id res chain seq x y z
N MET A 1 2.54 -16.25 -17.43
CA MET A 1 3.26 -15.85 -16.21
C MET A 1 3.33 -17.05 -15.25
N LYS A 2 4.36 -17.17 -14.41
CA LYS A 2 4.50 -18.19 -13.34
C LYS A 2 5.03 -17.56 -12.05
N LEU A 3 5.14 -18.35 -10.97
CA LEU A 3 5.78 -17.93 -9.73
C LEU A 3 7.30 -17.76 -9.89
N SER A 4 7.86 -16.75 -9.24
CA SER A 4 9.29 -16.45 -9.28
C SER A 4 10.11 -17.51 -8.55
N GLU A 5 11.26 -17.85 -9.11
CA GLU A 5 12.26 -18.72 -8.47
C GLU A 5 13.19 -17.92 -7.55
N THR A 6 13.30 -16.60 -7.74
CA THR A 6 14.22 -15.72 -7.01
C THR A 6 13.52 -14.79 -6.03
N LEU A 7 12.30 -14.32 -6.36
CA LEU A 7 11.51 -13.43 -5.51
C LEU A 7 10.61 -14.24 -4.57
N LYS A 8 11.25 -15.05 -3.73
CA LYS A 8 10.61 -15.90 -2.73
C LYS A 8 11.51 -16.11 -1.51
N SER A 9 10.89 -16.35 -0.37
CA SER A 9 11.61 -16.83 0.81
C SER A 9 12.14 -18.24 0.61
N LYS A 10 13.24 -18.57 1.31
CA LYS A 10 13.77 -19.93 1.37
C LYS A 10 12.81 -20.94 2.03
N TRP A 11 11.83 -20.47 2.80
CA TRP A 11 10.82 -21.31 3.46
C TRP A 11 9.59 -21.59 2.59
N ILE A 12 9.60 -21.09 1.34
CA ILE A 12 8.58 -21.40 0.35
C ILE A 12 9.01 -22.64 -0.45
N GLU A 13 8.22 -23.69 -0.34
CA GLU A 13 8.27 -24.86 -1.21
C GLU A 13 7.30 -24.64 -2.37
N GLN A 14 7.84 -24.61 -3.60
CA GLN A 14 7.02 -24.57 -4.81
C GLN A 14 6.73 -26.00 -5.25
N THR A 15 5.46 -26.43 -5.18
CA THR A 15 5.07 -27.77 -5.61
C THR A 15 5.04 -27.87 -7.14
N ASN A 16 4.69 -26.78 -7.81
CA ASN A 16 4.76 -26.60 -9.24
C ASN A 16 4.95 -25.10 -9.55
N GLN A 17 4.88 -24.71 -10.82
CA GLN A 17 5.08 -23.32 -11.26
C GLN A 17 3.99 -22.32 -10.79
N PHE A 18 2.91 -22.80 -10.15
CA PHE A 18 1.76 -22.01 -9.72
C PHE A 18 1.37 -22.23 -8.24
N GLU A 19 1.87 -23.27 -7.59
CA GLU A 19 1.52 -23.61 -6.21
C GLU A 19 2.69 -23.35 -5.25
N ALA A 20 2.37 -22.74 -4.12
CA ALA A 20 3.31 -22.44 -3.06
C ALA A 20 2.82 -22.92 -1.70
N LEU A 21 3.75 -23.44 -0.91
CA LEU A 21 3.58 -23.87 0.47
C LEU A 21 4.56 -23.11 1.36
N GLY A 22 4.08 -22.45 2.42
CA GLY A 22 4.93 -21.77 3.40
C GLY A 22 5.20 -22.65 4.60
N GLN A 23 6.42 -23.16 4.76
CA GLN A 23 6.72 -24.20 5.76
C GLN A 23 6.79 -23.67 7.20
N ARG A 24 7.36 -22.47 7.42
CA ARG A 24 7.61 -21.95 8.77
C ARG A 24 7.48 -20.44 8.82
N GLY A 25 6.84 -19.95 9.89
CA GLY A 25 6.71 -18.51 10.13
C GLY A 25 5.98 -17.82 8.98
N TRP A 26 6.13 -16.50 8.88
CA TRP A 26 5.71 -15.76 7.69
C TRP A 26 6.78 -15.89 6.62
N CYS A 27 6.35 -16.18 5.41
CA CYS A 27 7.21 -16.23 4.24
C CYS A 27 6.39 -15.85 3.01
N SER A 28 7.01 -15.14 2.07
CA SER A 28 6.33 -14.56 0.92
C SER A 28 6.93 -15.06 -0.38
N ILE A 29 6.07 -15.13 -1.39
CA ILE A 29 6.43 -15.44 -2.77
C ILE A 29 5.65 -14.54 -3.72
N PHE A 30 6.27 -14.19 -4.83
CA PHE A 30 5.72 -13.31 -5.83
C PHE A 30 5.77 -13.94 -7.22
N ALA A 31 5.00 -13.38 -8.14
CA ALA A 31 5.08 -13.66 -9.57
C ALA A 31 6.47 -13.35 -10.14
N GLU A 32 6.82 -13.99 -11.25
CA GLU A 32 8.10 -13.77 -11.93
C GLU A 32 8.20 -12.40 -12.60
N LEU A 33 7.08 -11.89 -13.14
CA LEU A 33 7.04 -10.63 -13.86
C LEU A 33 6.23 -9.59 -13.07
N PRO A 34 6.65 -8.30 -13.10
CA PRO A 34 5.89 -7.23 -12.50
C PRO A 34 4.78 -6.72 -13.42
N VAL A 35 3.79 -6.09 -12.81
CA VAL A 35 2.92 -5.08 -13.41
C VAL A 35 3.68 -3.76 -13.41
N TYR A 36 3.85 -3.15 -14.58
CA TYR A 36 4.57 -1.89 -14.75
C TYR A 36 3.66 -0.74 -15.18
N GLU A 37 2.64 -1.02 -15.98
CA GLU A 37 1.58 -0.10 -16.37
C GLU A 37 0.35 -0.89 -16.81
N GLY A 38 -0.78 -0.20 -16.96
CA GLY A 38 -2.03 -0.79 -17.44
C GLY A 38 -2.78 -1.55 -16.36
N LEU A 39 -3.77 -2.32 -16.82
CA LEU A 39 -4.65 -3.11 -15.97
C LEU A 39 -4.21 -4.58 -15.95
N TYR A 40 -4.17 -5.18 -14.77
CA TYR A 40 -3.78 -6.57 -14.60
C TYR A 40 -4.69 -7.30 -13.61
N TYR A 41 -5.14 -8.50 -13.98
CA TYR A 41 -5.96 -9.36 -13.13
C TYR A 41 -5.31 -10.72 -12.90
N SER A 42 -5.44 -11.24 -11.68
CA SER A 42 -5.02 -12.60 -11.33
C SER A 42 -5.91 -13.17 -10.23
N GLU A 43 -6.01 -14.49 -10.16
CA GLU A 43 -6.74 -15.19 -9.11
C GLU A 43 -5.77 -16.03 -8.27
N ILE A 44 -6.04 -16.11 -6.98
CA ILE A 44 -5.27 -16.93 -6.04
C ILE A 44 -6.25 -17.75 -5.22
N THR A 45 -6.20 -19.07 -5.38
CA THR A 45 -7.00 -20.03 -4.62
C THR A 45 -6.29 -20.38 -3.32
N VAL A 46 -7.00 -20.28 -2.20
CA VAL A 46 -6.50 -20.76 -0.90
C VAL A 46 -6.74 -22.26 -0.81
N LEU A 47 -5.66 -23.04 -0.71
CA LEU A 47 -5.72 -24.50 -0.66
C LEU A 47 -5.71 -25.00 0.78
N GLU A 48 -6.13 -26.25 0.95
CA GLU A 48 -5.96 -26.98 2.21
C GLU A 48 -4.48 -26.98 2.64
N PRO A 49 -4.18 -26.66 3.91
CA PRO A 49 -2.82 -26.62 4.41
C PRO A 49 -2.18 -28.01 4.41
N LYS A 50 -0.84 -28.07 4.41
CA LYS A 50 -0.13 -29.35 4.53
C LYS A 50 -0.21 -29.86 5.97
N LEU A 51 -0.77 -31.06 6.13
CA LEU A 51 -0.79 -31.79 7.40
C LEU A 51 0.37 -32.81 7.48
N PRO A 52 0.88 -33.13 8.68
CA PRO A 52 0.59 -32.46 9.95
C PRO A 52 1.14 -31.03 9.96
N LEU A 53 0.53 -30.17 10.77
CA LEU A 53 1.02 -28.81 11.00
C LEU A 53 2.40 -28.85 11.69
N PRO A 54 3.25 -27.83 11.47
CA PRO A 54 4.62 -27.84 12.01
C PRO A 54 4.68 -27.72 13.54
N PHE A 55 3.61 -27.22 14.16
CA PHE A 55 3.48 -27.03 15.60
C PHE A 55 2.04 -27.34 16.04
N GLU A 56 1.87 -27.76 17.29
CA GLU A 56 0.55 -27.95 17.89
C GLU A 56 -0.18 -26.60 18.08
N ASN A 57 -1.50 -26.60 17.93
CA ASN A 57 -2.39 -25.45 18.15
C ASN A 57 -2.06 -24.19 17.31
N VAL A 58 -1.43 -24.38 16.15
CA VAL A 58 -1.17 -23.30 15.20
C VAL A 58 -2.24 -23.28 14.10
N VAL A 59 -2.65 -22.09 13.70
CA VAL A 59 -3.59 -21.89 12.59
C VAL A 59 -2.81 -21.36 11.39
N PRO A 60 -2.89 -22.02 10.21
CA PRO A 60 -2.31 -21.50 8.97
C PRO A 60 -3.00 -20.20 8.56
N HIS A 61 -2.24 -19.25 8.02
CA HIS A 61 -2.77 -17.96 7.56
C HIS A 61 -2.22 -17.56 6.20
N VAL A 62 -3.02 -16.79 5.46
CA VAL A 62 -2.69 -16.30 4.12
C VAL A 62 -2.93 -14.79 4.02
N ARG A 63 -1.99 -14.08 3.40
CA ARG A 63 -2.22 -12.71 2.90
C ARG A 63 -1.96 -12.68 1.42
N ILE A 64 -2.86 -12.07 0.67
CA ILE A 64 -2.78 -11.96 -0.79
C ILE A 64 -2.64 -10.48 -1.14
N GLY A 65 -1.75 -10.14 -2.06
CA GLY A 65 -1.49 -8.75 -2.37
C GLY A 65 -0.43 -8.51 -3.43
N ILE A 66 0.13 -7.32 -3.39
CA ILE A 66 1.23 -6.89 -4.25
C ILE A 66 2.40 -6.35 -3.42
N GLY A 67 3.61 -6.45 -3.98
CA GLY A 67 4.81 -5.83 -3.42
C GLY A 67 5.82 -5.52 -4.52
N THR A 68 6.73 -4.58 -4.27
CA THR A 68 7.83 -4.30 -5.21
C THR A 68 8.95 -5.31 -5.07
N LYS A 69 9.95 -5.25 -5.96
CA LYS A 69 11.13 -6.15 -5.93
C LYS A 69 11.95 -6.01 -4.64
N GLU A 70 11.89 -4.85 -4.00
CA GLU A 70 12.59 -4.52 -2.77
C GLU A 70 11.89 -5.08 -1.52
N SER A 71 10.69 -5.64 -1.66
CA SER A 71 9.93 -6.20 -0.54
C SER A 71 10.70 -7.34 0.14
N ASN A 72 10.74 -7.32 1.47
CA ASN A 72 11.38 -8.38 2.24
C ASN A 72 10.51 -9.65 2.22
N VAL A 73 10.97 -10.67 1.49
CA VAL A 73 10.26 -11.95 1.34
C VAL A 73 10.09 -12.74 2.65
N GLU A 74 10.80 -12.39 3.72
CA GLU A 74 10.67 -13.00 5.04
C GLU A 74 9.59 -12.31 5.91
N LEU A 75 9.03 -11.19 5.43
CA LEU A 75 7.93 -10.48 6.07
C LEU A 75 6.61 -10.75 5.33
N PRO A 76 5.47 -10.69 6.03
CA PRO A 76 4.19 -10.75 5.35
C PRO A 76 3.94 -9.47 4.53
N ILE A 77 3.38 -9.61 3.34
CA ILE A 77 2.91 -8.52 2.49
C ILE A 77 1.97 -7.63 3.32
N GLY A 78 2.11 -6.32 3.14
CA GLY A 78 1.43 -5.28 3.90
C GLY A 78 2.14 -4.88 5.21
N ALA A 79 3.27 -5.52 5.57
CA ALA A 79 4.10 -5.07 6.68
C ALA A 79 4.92 -3.82 6.33
N GLU A 80 5.34 -3.70 5.08
CA GLU A 80 6.15 -2.61 4.56
C GLU A 80 5.29 -1.62 3.78
N GLU A 81 5.83 -0.42 3.56
CA GLU A 81 5.18 0.65 2.81
C GLU A 81 5.08 0.38 1.29
N ILE A 82 6.00 -0.43 0.77
CA ILE A 82 6.07 -0.85 -0.64
C ILE A 82 5.22 -2.09 -0.94
N SER A 83 4.36 -2.49 0.00
CA SER A 83 3.54 -3.70 -0.09
C SER A 83 2.12 -3.45 0.40
N TYR A 84 1.15 -4.08 -0.27
CA TYR A 84 -0.28 -3.85 -0.04
C TYR A 84 -1.00 -5.19 -0.10
N CYS A 85 -1.81 -5.53 0.90
CA CYS A 85 -2.48 -6.83 0.93
C CYS A 85 -3.90 -6.81 1.49
N TYR A 86 -4.57 -7.94 1.29
CA TYR A 86 -5.85 -8.34 1.87
C TYR A 86 -5.61 -9.59 2.73
N ARG A 87 -6.05 -9.56 3.99
CA ARG A 87 -5.77 -10.60 4.99
C ARG A 87 -6.95 -11.53 5.23
N ASP A 88 -6.66 -12.82 5.27
CA ASP A 88 -7.62 -13.91 5.50
C ASP A 88 -8.43 -13.76 6.80
N ARG A 89 -7.74 -13.52 7.91
CA ARG A 89 -8.24 -13.68 9.28
C ARG A 89 -9.46 -12.80 9.58
N ASP A 90 -9.45 -11.56 9.12
CA ASP A 90 -10.45 -10.55 9.43
C ASP A 90 -11.00 -9.81 8.20
N GLY A 91 -10.45 -10.07 7.01
CA GLY A 91 -10.85 -9.35 5.81
C GLY A 91 -10.30 -7.92 5.72
N ASN A 92 -9.31 -7.58 6.55
CA ASN A 92 -8.72 -6.24 6.51
C ASN A 92 -7.75 -6.10 5.35
N LYS A 93 -7.62 -4.87 4.86
CA LYS A 93 -6.51 -4.45 4.00
C LYS A 93 -5.34 -3.95 4.86
N LEU A 94 -4.11 -4.17 4.41
CA LEU A 94 -2.92 -3.75 5.13
C LEU A 94 -1.87 -3.10 4.23
N THR A 95 -1.23 -2.07 4.77
CA THR A 95 0.01 -1.46 4.28
C THR A 95 0.73 -0.80 5.45
N GLN A 96 2.07 -0.70 5.41
CA GLN A 96 2.88 -0.14 6.51
C GLN A 96 2.61 -0.79 7.89
N GLY A 97 2.18 -2.06 7.92
CA GLY A 97 1.79 -2.77 9.14
C GLY A 97 0.47 -2.32 9.76
N LYS A 98 -0.23 -1.35 9.16
CA LYS A 98 -1.53 -0.84 9.62
C LYS A 98 -2.64 -1.65 8.95
N ALA A 99 -3.63 -2.05 9.75
CA ALA A 99 -4.78 -2.81 9.27
C ALA A 99 -6.04 -1.95 9.29
N GLU A 100 -6.79 -1.96 8.20
CA GLU A 100 -8.03 -1.21 8.02
C GLU A 100 -9.16 -2.16 7.58
N GLN A 101 -10.38 -1.94 8.08
CA GLN A 101 -11.55 -2.71 7.64
C GLN A 101 -11.75 -2.52 6.14
N TYR A 102 -11.99 -3.62 5.42
CA TYR A 102 -12.08 -3.58 3.96
C TYR A 102 -13.15 -4.52 3.41
N GLY A 103 -12.91 -5.82 3.45
CA GLY A 103 -13.78 -6.82 2.85
C GLY A 103 -14.18 -7.90 3.85
N GLU A 104 -14.77 -8.97 3.32
CA GLU A 104 -15.09 -10.15 4.11
C GLU A 104 -13.83 -10.93 4.49
N LYS A 105 -13.89 -11.71 5.57
CA LYS A 105 -12.88 -12.74 5.81
C LYS A 105 -12.93 -13.81 4.71
N TYR A 106 -11.80 -14.44 4.43
CA TYR A 106 -11.71 -15.55 3.48
C TYR A 106 -10.86 -16.68 4.05
N GLY A 107 -10.99 -17.86 3.47
CA GLY A 107 -10.30 -19.05 3.97
C GLY A 107 -10.12 -20.11 2.90
N VAL A 108 -9.87 -21.34 3.34
CA VAL A 108 -9.63 -22.48 2.46
C VAL A 108 -10.82 -22.69 1.51
N GLY A 109 -10.51 -22.88 0.22
CA GLY A 109 -11.49 -23.06 -0.84
C GLY A 109 -11.90 -21.75 -1.54
N ASP A 110 -11.71 -20.59 -0.91
CA ASP A 110 -11.99 -19.30 -1.54
C ASP A 110 -10.96 -18.99 -2.65
N VAL A 111 -11.44 -18.30 -3.69
CA VAL A 111 -10.63 -17.73 -4.75
C VAL A 111 -10.61 -16.21 -4.59
N ILE A 112 -9.43 -15.66 -4.41
CA ILE A 112 -9.22 -14.22 -4.27
C ILE A 112 -8.69 -13.67 -5.59
N GLY A 113 -9.50 -12.85 -6.25
CA GLY A 113 -9.08 -12.06 -7.39
C GLY A 113 -8.33 -10.80 -6.94
N ILE A 114 -7.30 -10.41 -7.66
CA ILE A 114 -6.58 -9.16 -7.48
C ILE A 114 -6.55 -8.41 -8.80
N LEU A 115 -7.08 -7.20 -8.80
CA LEU A 115 -7.09 -6.29 -9.94
C LEU A 115 -6.22 -5.09 -9.60
N VAL A 116 -5.20 -4.85 -10.43
CA VAL A 116 -4.23 -3.78 -10.22
C VAL A 116 -4.21 -2.91 -11.47
N TYR A 117 -4.27 -1.60 -11.27
CA TYR A 117 -4.04 -0.62 -12.33
C TYR A 117 -2.89 0.29 -11.96
N LEU A 118 -1.97 0.50 -12.88
CA LEU A 118 -0.86 1.45 -12.77
C LEU A 118 -0.87 2.39 -13.97
N GLN A 119 -0.77 3.70 -13.75
CA GLN A 119 -0.51 4.65 -14.82
C GLN A 119 0.89 4.39 -15.43
N PRO A 120 1.07 4.63 -16.74
CA PRO A 120 2.37 4.54 -17.37
C PRO A 120 3.38 5.47 -16.68
N PRO A 121 4.65 5.07 -16.59
CA PRO A 121 5.66 5.88 -15.92
C PRO A 121 5.78 7.24 -16.62
N LYS A 122 5.61 8.31 -15.87
CA LYS A 122 5.75 9.67 -16.41
C LYS A 122 7.16 9.84 -16.97
N PRO A 123 7.33 10.29 -18.23
CA PRO A 123 8.65 10.54 -18.76
C PRO A 123 9.34 11.58 -17.88
N LYS A 124 10.47 11.20 -17.27
CA LYS A 124 11.29 12.12 -16.48
C LYS A 124 11.82 13.20 -17.41
N LEU A 125 11.18 14.36 -17.45
CA LEU A 125 11.71 15.53 -18.12
C LEU A 125 13.06 15.82 -17.46
N LYS A 126 14.16 15.69 -18.21
CA LYS A 126 15.48 16.14 -17.75
C LYS A 126 15.40 17.66 -17.57
N LEU A 127 15.10 18.11 -16.35
CA LEU A 127 15.24 19.51 -15.99
C LEU A 127 16.69 19.91 -16.28
N LYS A 128 16.89 20.90 -17.15
CA LYS A 128 18.22 21.50 -17.36
C LYS A 128 18.74 22.02 -16.01
N LYS A 129 20.03 21.82 -15.75
CA LYS A 129 20.72 22.15 -14.49
C LYS A 129 20.45 23.57 -13.95
N GLU A 130 20.07 24.52 -14.81
CA GLU A 130 19.67 25.88 -14.43
C GLU A 130 18.44 25.96 -13.51
N ASN A 131 17.55 24.96 -13.51
CA ASN A 131 16.40 24.93 -12.60
C ASN A 131 16.78 24.39 -11.20
N GLN A 132 17.79 23.53 -11.09
CA GLN A 132 18.25 23.01 -9.80
C GLN A 132 18.92 24.10 -8.95
N GLU A 133 19.66 25.01 -9.56
CA GLU A 133 20.25 26.16 -8.86
C GLU A 133 19.16 27.12 -8.36
N LYS A 134 18.14 27.40 -9.19
CA LYS A 134 16.98 28.23 -8.79
C LYS A 134 16.11 27.58 -7.72
N GLU A 135 15.89 26.27 -7.80
CA GLU A 135 15.17 25.51 -6.77
C GLU A 135 15.95 25.50 -5.46
N ASN A 136 17.27 25.26 -5.52
CA ASN A 136 18.13 25.33 -4.33
C ASN A 136 18.16 26.74 -3.72
N GLU A 137 18.23 27.80 -4.55
CA GLU A 137 18.17 29.18 -4.07
C GLU A 137 16.82 29.51 -3.42
N MET A 138 15.69 29.15 -4.05
CA MET A 138 14.36 29.32 -3.45
C MET A 138 14.21 28.54 -2.15
N GLN A 139 14.77 27.33 -2.06
CA GLN A 139 14.69 26.50 -0.88
C GLN A 139 15.58 27.02 0.25
N ILE A 140 16.74 27.59 -0.06
CA ILE A 140 17.60 28.30 0.89
C ILE A 140 16.91 29.58 1.38
N GLU A 141 16.32 30.38 0.49
CA GLU A 141 15.61 31.61 0.84
C GLU A 141 14.38 31.33 1.71
N TYR A 142 13.63 30.28 1.38
CA TYR A 142 12.50 29.80 2.19
C TYR A 142 12.97 29.37 3.58
N ASN A 143 14.05 28.60 3.68
CA ASN A 143 14.60 28.17 4.98
C ASN A 143 15.13 29.34 5.81
N LEU A 144 15.74 30.35 5.19
CA LEU A 144 16.20 31.56 5.87
C LEU A 144 15.02 32.41 6.39
N ASN A 145 13.97 32.57 5.59
CA ASN A 145 12.76 33.29 5.97
C ASN A 145 11.97 32.54 7.05
N PHE A 146 11.92 31.22 6.99
CA PHE A 146 11.28 30.38 8.00
C PHE A 146 12.01 30.45 9.35
N ASN A 147 13.34 30.36 9.36
CA ASN A 147 14.15 30.48 10.57
C ASN A 147 14.05 31.87 11.20
N SER A 148 14.02 32.94 10.39
CA SER A 148 13.86 34.30 10.91
C SER A 148 12.49 34.50 11.55
N GLN A 149 11.42 34.00 10.93
CA GLN A 149 10.06 34.02 11.51
C GLN A 149 9.96 33.20 12.80
N GLN A 150 10.57 32.01 12.87
CA GLN A 150 10.62 31.22 14.11
C GLN A 150 11.39 31.92 15.23
N MET A 151 12.48 32.61 14.92
CA MET A 151 13.22 33.38 15.93
C MET A 151 12.39 34.55 16.46
N ILE A 152 11.65 35.25 15.60
CA ILE A 152 10.75 36.34 16.00
C ILE A 152 9.61 35.80 16.88
N SER A 153 8.99 34.67 16.50
CA SER A 153 7.93 34.05 17.31
C SER A 153 8.47 33.60 18.66
N ASN A 154 9.66 32.98 18.71
CA ASN A 154 10.25 32.52 19.97
C ASN A 154 10.66 33.67 20.89
N GLN A 155 11.14 34.80 20.35
CA GLN A 155 11.40 36.01 21.14
C GLN A 155 10.11 36.61 21.70
N SER A 156 9.02 36.61 20.92
CA SER A 156 7.71 37.05 21.39
C SER A 156 7.16 36.13 22.50
N ILE A 157 7.31 34.81 22.36
CA ILE A 157 6.90 33.83 23.38
C ILE A 157 7.73 34.00 24.66
N GLN A 158 9.06 34.17 24.56
CA GLN A 158 9.92 34.40 25.72
C GLN A 158 9.59 35.71 26.45
N SER A 159 9.21 36.77 25.71
CA SER A 159 8.79 38.03 26.31
C SER A 159 7.42 37.90 27.01
N TYR A 160 6.45 37.19 26.42
CA TYR A 160 5.19 36.85 27.09
C TYR A 160 5.40 35.99 28.34
N GLN A 161 6.28 34.97 28.28
CA GLN A 161 6.61 34.12 29.42
C GLN A 161 7.27 34.90 30.55
N LYS A 162 8.16 35.86 30.24
CA LYS A 162 8.74 36.77 31.24
C LYS A 162 7.68 37.64 31.92
N ILE A 163 6.72 38.18 31.16
CA ILE A 163 5.60 38.98 31.69
C ILE A 163 4.66 38.11 32.55
N PHE A 164 4.35 36.90 32.10
CA PHE A 164 3.50 35.95 32.82
C PHE A 164 4.11 35.52 34.16
N ASN A 165 5.41 35.20 34.17
CA ASN A 165 6.13 34.82 35.39
C ASN A 165 6.33 36.01 36.36
N ALA A 166 6.47 37.23 35.84
CA ALA A 166 6.50 38.44 36.67
C ALA A 166 5.14 38.74 37.34
N ASN A 167 4.04 38.32 36.70
CA ASN A 167 2.67 38.51 37.21
C ASN A 167 2.17 37.35 38.11
N GLN A 168 2.93 36.26 38.27
CA GLN A 168 2.61 35.15 39.16
C GLN A 168 2.91 35.42 40.65
N GLY A 169 3.29 36.66 41.01
CA GLY A 169 3.47 37.08 42.40
C GLY A 169 2.19 37.49 43.14
N GLN A 170 1.02 37.48 42.48
CA GLN A 170 -0.27 37.80 43.10
C GLN A 170 -1.38 36.98 42.44
N VAL A 171 -1.91 35.97 43.14
CA VAL A 171 -3.35 35.58 43.23
C VAL A 171 -3.46 34.16 43.80
N ASP A 172 -4.38 34.06 44.76
CA ASP A 172 -4.60 33.01 45.75
C ASP A 172 -5.12 31.64 45.26
N GLN A 173 -4.94 30.67 46.16
CA GLN A 173 -5.43 29.30 46.11
C GLN A 173 -6.97 29.24 46.06
N ASN A 174 -7.53 28.63 45.01
CA ASN A 174 -8.71 27.74 45.01
C ASN A 174 -9.40 27.74 43.63
N ASN A 175 -9.12 26.70 42.82
CA ASN A 175 -10.12 25.92 42.08
C ASN A 175 -9.42 25.00 41.07
N ASN A 176 -9.57 23.69 41.28
CA ASN A 176 -9.25 22.66 40.31
C ASN A 176 -10.23 22.75 39.14
N ASN A 177 -9.79 23.34 38.03
CA ASN A 177 -10.11 22.96 36.66
C ASN A 177 -9.69 24.12 35.74
N ARG A 178 -8.55 23.98 35.06
CA ARG A 178 -8.37 24.57 33.72
C ARG A 178 -7.24 23.90 32.95
N CYS A 179 -7.68 23.37 31.82
CA CYS A 179 -6.96 22.76 30.71
C CYS A 179 -5.70 23.54 30.30
N SER A 180 -4.55 22.87 30.30
CA SER A 180 -3.29 23.32 29.70
C SER A 180 -3.23 22.89 28.23
N ILE A 181 -3.99 23.59 27.38
CA ILE A 181 -3.74 23.56 25.93
C ILE A 181 -2.85 24.75 25.59
N SER A 182 -1.83 24.49 24.76
CA SER A 182 -1.31 25.40 23.70
C SER A 182 0.20 25.61 23.61
N ASN A 183 1.03 24.56 23.73
CA ASN A 183 2.39 24.62 23.14
C ASN A 183 2.69 23.51 22.11
N ASN A 184 1.92 22.42 22.05
CA ASN A 184 2.21 21.30 21.13
C ASN A 184 1.37 21.26 19.85
N LEU A 185 0.37 22.14 19.68
CA LEU A 185 -0.51 22.06 18.49
C LEU A 185 0.13 22.66 17.24
N GLN A 186 0.87 23.76 17.36
CA GLN A 186 1.51 24.41 16.20
C GLN A 186 2.70 23.60 15.66
N GLU A 187 3.53 23.02 16.53
CA GLU A 187 4.66 22.19 16.12
C GLU A 187 4.20 20.87 15.46
N VAL A 188 3.08 20.29 15.92
CA VAL A 188 2.46 19.13 15.29
C VAL A 188 1.84 19.47 13.93
N LEU A 189 1.18 20.62 13.79
CA LEU A 189 0.59 21.08 12.52
C LEU A 189 1.67 21.39 11.45
N MET A 190 2.79 22.00 11.86
CA MET A 190 3.91 22.31 10.94
C MET A 190 4.64 21.04 10.48
N ASN A 191 4.86 20.08 11.39
CA ASN A 191 5.48 18.79 11.05
C ASN A 191 4.56 17.92 10.18
N GLN A 192 3.23 18.02 10.35
CA GLN A 192 2.26 17.41 9.43
C GLN A 192 2.36 18.03 8.03
N GLN A 193 2.35 19.37 7.91
CA GLN A 193 2.42 20.05 6.60
C GLN A 193 3.72 19.76 5.83
N ASN A 194 4.86 19.69 6.51
CA ASN A 194 6.14 19.33 5.88
C ASN A 194 6.24 17.84 5.49
N SER A 195 5.55 16.94 6.20
CA SER A 195 5.44 15.53 5.80
C SER A 195 4.53 15.32 4.58
N ILE A 196 3.53 16.18 4.39
CA ILE A 196 2.55 16.08 3.30
C ILE A 196 3.18 16.48 1.95
N LEU A 197 4.05 17.49 1.90
CA LEU A 197 4.64 17.98 0.64
C LEU A 197 5.71 17.05 0.02
N ILE A 198 6.35 16.20 0.82
CA ILE A 198 7.39 15.26 0.34
C ILE A 198 6.77 13.91 -0.08
N GLN A 199 5.58 13.57 0.41
CA GLN A 199 4.95 12.27 0.14
C GLN A 199 4.28 12.15 -1.24
N ASP A 200 3.88 13.26 -1.87
CA ASP A 200 3.10 13.23 -3.12
C ASP A 200 3.95 13.04 -4.40
N GLN A 201 5.27 13.24 -4.35
CA GLN A 201 6.13 13.13 -5.55
C GLN A 201 6.42 11.69 -5.99
N ASP A 202 6.16 10.69 -5.13
CA ASP A 202 6.44 9.27 -5.41
C ASP A 202 5.16 8.41 -5.50
N LEU A 203 3.99 9.00 -5.78
CA LEU A 203 2.73 8.25 -5.95
C LEU A 203 2.35 8.11 -7.43
N ASN A 204 1.99 6.90 -7.84
CA ASN A 204 1.37 6.64 -9.14
C ASN A 204 -0.10 7.10 -9.05
N GLN A 205 -0.36 8.35 -9.44
CA GLN A 205 -1.71 8.93 -9.36
C GLN A 205 -2.73 8.09 -10.13
N GLU A 206 -3.95 7.99 -9.63
CA GLU A 206 -5.06 7.22 -10.20
C GLU A 206 -4.88 5.70 -10.26
N SER A 207 -3.70 5.18 -9.89
CA SER A 207 -3.52 3.76 -9.64
C SER A 207 -4.50 3.25 -8.60
N PHE A 208 -4.85 1.97 -8.70
CA PHE A 208 -5.70 1.33 -7.72
C PHE A 208 -5.41 -0.16 -7.59
N VAL A 209 -5.89 -0.71 -6.48
CA VAL A 209 -5.96 -2.15 -6.23
C VAL A 209 -7.36 -2.50 -5.73
N TYR A 210 -8.00 -3.47 -6.38
CA TYR A 210 -9.22 -4.12 -5.91
C TYR A 210 -8.95 -5.58 -5.59
N PHE A 211 -9.69 -6.12 -4.64
CA PHE A 211 -9.78 -7.55 -4.39
C PHE A 211 -11.20 -8.03 -4.64
N PHE A 212 -11.30 -9.27 -5.09
CA PHE A 212 -12.55 -9.98 -5.33
C PHE A 212 -12.52 -11.26 -4.51
N LYS A 213 -13.63 -11.65 -3.91
CA LYS A 213 -13.78 -12.95 -3.25
C LYS A 213 -14.83 -13.74 -4.03
N ASN A 214 -14.41 -14.84 -4.64
CA ASN A 214 -15.27 -15.69 -5.45
C ASN A 214 -16.05 -14.88 -6.52
N GLY A 215 -15.34 -13.99 -7.22
CA GLY A 215 -15.92 -13.08 -8.22
C GLY A 215 -16.62 -11.84 -7.67
N VAL A 216 -16.91 -11.77 -6.38
CA VAL A 216 -17.60 -10.61 -5.77
C VAL A 216 -16.59 -9.54 -5.36
N ASN A 217 -16.74 -8.33 -5.91
CA ASN A 217 -15.91 -7.18 -5.58
C ASN A 217 -16.01 -6.81 -4.09
N GLN A 218 -14.85 -6.66 -3.44
CA GLN A 218 -14.75 -6.25 -2.03
C GLN A 218 -14.55 -4.73 -1.87
N GLY A 219 -14.56 -3.98 -2.97
CA GLY A 219 -14.37 -2.53 -3.03
C GLY A 219 -12.94 -2.11 -3.37
N LYS A 220 -12.69 -0.81 -3.53
CA LYS A 220 -11.36 -0.26 -3.81
C LYS A 220 -10.48 -0.35 -2.56
N ALA A 221 -9.47 -1.22 -2.55
CA ALA A 221 -8.60 -1.42 -1.40
C ALA A 221 -7.62 -0.25 -1.25
N PHE A 222 -6.89 0.05 -2.32
CA PHE A 222 -5.84 1.07 -2.34
C PHE A 222 -6.01 1.96 -3.55
N LYS A 223 -5.60 3.24 -3.41
CA LYS A 223 -5.57 4.25 -4.47
C LYS A 223 -4.27 5.02 -4.37
N ASN A 224 -3.77 5.53 -5.49
CA ASN A 224 -2.55 6.34 -5.53
C ASN A 224 -1.41 5.64 -4.79
N ILE A 225 -1.16 4.36 -5.11
CA ILE A 225 -0.06 3.63 -4.49
C ILE A 225 1.28 4.20 -4.95
N LYS A 226 2.35 3.94 -4.21
CA LYS A 226 3.70 4.41 -4.57
C LYS A 226 4.07 4.04 -6.00
N GLU A 227 4.85 4.88 -6.65
CA GLU A 227 5.47 4.56 -7.94
C GLU A 227 6.41 3.35 -7.78
N GLY A 228 6.33 2.43 -8.73
CA GLY A 228 7.15 1.24 -8.72
C GLY A 228 6.60 0.15 -9.62
N PHE A 229 7.34 -0.94 -9.70
CA PHE A 229 6.93 -2.15 -10.40
C PHE A 229 6.46 -3.18 -9.38
N TYR A 230 5.20 -3.58 -9.50
CA TYR A 230 4.53 -4.41 -8.49
C TYR A 230 4.37 -5.84 -8.96
N TYR A 231 4.70 -6.78 -8.10
CA TYR A 231 4.53 -8.20 -8.33
C TYR A 231 3.34 -8.69 -7.51
N VAL A 232 2.44 -9.42 -8.15
CA VAL A 232 1.37 -10.13 -7.45
C VAL A 232 1.99 -11.24 -6.60
N GLY A 233 1.56 -11.39 -5.35
CA GLY A 233 2.16 -12.35 -4.43
C GLY A 233 1.25 -12.75 -3.27
N ALA A 234 1.76 -13.70 -2.49
CA ALA A 234 1.11 -14.18 -1.28
C ALA A 234 2.13 -14.40 -0.16
N SER A 235 1.70 -14.14 1.06
CA SER A 235 2.40 -14.52 2.28
C SER A 235 1.70 -15.66 2.96
N LEU A 236 2.47 -16.67 3.34
CA LEU A 236 2.00 -17.92 3.86
C LEU A 236 2.55 -18.10 5.28
N TYR A 237 1.67 -18.54 6.18
CA TYR A 237 2.01 -18.84 7.56
C TYR A 237 1.71 -20.29 7.87
N MET A 238 2.72 -21.00 8.37
CA MET A 238 2.61 -22.32 9.02
C MET A 238 1.83 -23.38 8.21
N ASN A 239 2.46 -23.87 7.14
CA ASN A 239 1.93 -24.84 6.17
C ASN A 239 0.71 -24.37 5.35
N ALA A 240 0.40 -23.08 5.36
CA ALA A 240 -0.58 -22.52 4.43
C ALA A 240 -0.15 -22.73 2.97
N ARG A 241 -1.14 -22.97 2.10
CA ARG A 241 -0.95 -23.27 0.69
C ARG A 241 -1.85 -22.41 -0.18
N VAL A 242 -1.33 -22.01 -1.33
CA VAL A 242 -2.09 -21.27 -2.35
C VAL A 242 -1.73 -21.76 -3.74
N LYS A 243 -2.65 -21.54 -4.67
CA LYS A 243 -2.45 -21.73 -6.11
C LYS A 243 -2.75 -20.44 -6.85
N PHE A 244 -1.81 -19.99 -7.67
CA PHE A 244 -1.97 -18.83 -8.52
C PHE A 244 -2.57 -19.22 -9.86
N ASN A 245 -3.40 -18.35 -10.40
CA ASN A 245 -3.94 -18.38 -11.74
C ASN A 245 -3.73 -16.98 -12.36
N PHE A 246 -2.75 -16.89 -13.25
CA PHE A 246 -2.40 -15.65 -13.95
C PHE A 246 -3.18 -15.47 -15.27
N GLY A 247 -4.20 -16.29 -15.51
CA GLY A 247 -5.02 -16.26 -16.72
C GLY A 247 -4.49 -17.11 -17.88
N PRO A 248 -5.21 -17.11 -19.03
CA PRO A 248 -6.45 -16.36 -19.26
C PRO A 248 -7.72 -17.03 -18.72
N ASP A 249 -7.63 -18.30 -18.29
CA ASP A 249 -8.78 -19.08 -17.83
C ASP A 249 -9.06 -18.87 -16.34
N PHE A 250 -9.76 -17.78 -16.02
CA PHE A 250 -10.21 -17.46 -14.66
C PHE A 250 -11.44 -18.28 -14.25
N ALA A 251 -11.51 -18.59 -12.95
CA ALA A 251 -12.63 -19.30 -12.32
C ALA A 251 -13.88 -18.42 -12.25
N TYR A 252 -13.70 -17.11 -12.05
CA TYR A 252 -14.78 -16.13 -11.99
C TYR A 252 -14.64 -15.10 -13.11
N GLN A 253 -15.79 -14.68 -13.65
CA GLN A 253 -15.84 -13.55 -14.58
C GLN A 253 -15.89 -12.25 -13.78
N VAL A 254 -15.10 -11.25 -14.20
CA VAL A 254 -15.13 -9.91 -13.64
C VAL A 254 -15.59 -8.96 -14.74
N ASN A 255 -16.76 -8.36 -14.55
CA ASN A 255 -17.26 -7.31 -15.44
C ASN A 255 -16.95 -5.96 -14.76
N LEU A 256 -16.03 -5.19 -15.33
CA LEU A 256 -15.55 -3.94 -14.73
C LEU A 256 -16.58 -2.81 -14.79
N GLU A 257 -17.45 -2.82 -15.80
CA GLU A 257 -18.53 -1.82 -15.96
C GLU A 257 -19.55 -1.90 -14.83
N ASN A 258 -20.01 -3.12 -14.53
CA ASN A 258 -20.98 -3.36 -13.47
C ASN A 258 -20.44 -2.94 -12.10
N GLU A 259 -19.12 -2.97 -11.94
CA GLU A 259 -18.42 -2.58 -10.71
C GLU A 259 -18.13 -1.08 -10.63
N GLY A 260 -18.55 -0.30 -11.64
CA GLY A 260 -18.32 1.14 -11.71
C GLY A 260 -16.84 1.52 -11.88
N ILE A 261 -16.01 0.59 -12.34
CA ILE A 261 -14.59 0.83 -12.63
C ILE A 261 -14.51 1.33 -14.07
N LEU A 262 -14.72 2.64 -14.23
CA LEU A 262 -14.53 3.32 -15.50
C LEU A 262 -13.04 3.50 -15.75
N LEU A 263 -12.57 2.95 -16.86
CA LEU A 263 -11.21 3.03 -17.34
C LEU A 263 -11.20 3.96 -18.55
N ASP A 264 -10.24 4.87 -18.62
CA ASP A 264 -10.06 5.72 -19.80
C ASP A 264 -9.80 4.85 -21.05
N GLU A 265 -10.30 5.30 -22.20
CA GLU A 265 -10.30 4.53 -23.46
C GLU A 265 -8.88 4.18 -23.97
N ASP A 266 -7.85 4.88 -23.49
CA ASP A 266 -6.44 4.70 -23.86
C ASP A 266 -5.67 3.67 -23.00
N ILE A 267 -6.36 2.89 -22.15
CA ILE A 267 -5.68 1.93 -21.28
C ILE A 267 -5.09 0.77 -22.09
N VAL A 268 -3.76 0.67 -22.02
CA VAL A 268 -3.00 -0.47 -22.55
C VAL A 268 -3.38 -1.72 -21.76
N LEU A 269 -4.14 -2.61 -22.40
CA LEU A 269 -4.34 -3.97 -21.94
C LEU A 269 -3.06 -4.76 -22.17
N ASN A 270 -2.73 -5.66 -21.23
CA ASN A 270 -1.51 -6.42 -21.31
C ASN A 270 -1.49 -7.27 -22.61
N PRO A 271 -0.36 -7.43 -23.32
CA PRO A 271 -0.25 -8.40 -24.42
C PRO A 271 -0.53 -9.86 -24.02
N TYR A 272 -0.48 -10.21 -22.73
CA TYR A 272 -0.92 -11.52 -22.22
C TYR A 272 -2.43 -11.59 -21.92
N ASP A 273 -3.11 -10.44 -21.98
CA ASP A 273 -4.54 -10.30 -21.82
C ASP A 273 -5.24 -10.58 -23.16
N GLN A 274 -5.19 -11.83 -23.63
CA GLN A 274 -6.29 -12.34 -24.46
C GLN A 274 -7.50 -12.62 -23.56
N ILE A 275 -8.01 -11.57 -22.89
CA ILE A 275 -9.08 -11.73 -21.91
C ILE A 275 -10.42 -11.73 -22.64
N SER A 276 -10.88 -12.92 -23.01
CA SER A 276 -12.24 -13.15 -23.53
C SER A 276 -13.35 -13.01 -22.48
N LYS A 277 -13.03 -12.62 -21.23
CA LYS A 277 -13.92 -12.67 -20.06
C LYS A 277 -13.93 -11.44 -19.14
N ILE A 278 -13.19 -10.38 -19.47
CA ILE A 278 -13.33 -9.05 -18.85
C ILE A 278 -13.99 -8.19 -19.93
N GLN A 279 -15.25 -7.85 -19.71
CA GLN A 279 -15.95 -6.89 -20.57
C GLN A 279 -15.44 -5.50 -20.19
N ILE A 280 -14.89 -4.82 -21.18
CA ILE A 280 -14.42 -3.44 -21.13
C ILE A 280 -15.43 -2.62 -21.94
N PRO A 281 -15.81 -1.42 -21.50
CA PRO A 281 -16.75 -0.60 -22.24
C PRO A 281 -16.19 -0.29 -23.62
N TYR A 282 -16.86 -0.82 -24.65
CA TYR A 282 -16.72 -0.31 -26.00
C TYR A 282 -17.79 0.77 -26.14
N ASN A 283 -17.38 2.05 -26.16
CA ASN A 283 -18.28 3.07 -26.68
C ASN A 283 -18.31 2.91 -28.20
N ASP A 284 -19.46 2.49 -28.72
CA ASP A 284 -19.72 2.47 -30.15
C ASP A 284 -19.53 3.89 -30.73
N ILE A 285 -18.54 4.06 -31.61
CA ILE A 285 -18.38 5.24 -32.48
C ILE A 285 -19.30 5.10 -33.69
#